data_AF-A0A5K1AML1-F1
#
_entry.id   AF-A0A5K1AML1-F1
#
_cell.length_a   1.000
_cell.length_b   1.000
_cell.length_c   1.000
_cell.angle_alpha   90.00
_cell.angle_beta   90.00
_cell.angle_gamma   90.00
#
_symmetry.space_group_name_H-M   'P 1'
#
loop_
_entity.id
_entity.type
_entity.pdbx_description
1 polymer ?
#
loop_
_entity_poly.entity_id
_entity_poly.type
_entity_poly.pdbx_seq_one_letter_code
_entity_poly.pdbx_strand_id
1 'polypeptide(L)'
;MVGELKHTGSLRDYMRAYQRLMLDVPDMQEQDKLNWFILGLQSWAKSEVERSNLETLEDAYVVAERLADTQRKNYTNAFKPSKKPDHEGKKEDLR
;
A
#
# COMPACT_ATOMS: atom_id res chain seq x y z
N MET A 1 12.97 2.86 24.89
CA MET A 1 13.55 2.55 23.57
C MET A 1 12.37 2.46 22.63
N VAL A 2 12.02 3.57 21.96
CA VAL A 2 10.93 3.61 20.98
C VAL A 2 11.41 2.76 19.81
N GLY A 3 10.94 1.51 19.73
CA GLY A 3 11.37 0.58 18.70
C GLY A 3 11.11 1.21 17.34
N GLU A 4 12.14 1.30 16.49
CA GLU A 4 12.01 1.80 15.13
C GLU A 4 10.90 1.02 14.44
N LEU A 5 9.77 1.68 14.20
CA LEU A 5 8.71 1.09 13.41
C LEU A 5 9.23 1.01 11.98
N LYS A 6 9.60 -0.19 11.54
CA LYS A 6 10.07 -0.45 10.18
C LYS A 6 8.98 -1.17 9.42
N HIS A 7 8.69 -0.68 8.21
CA HIS A 7 7.83 -1.36 7.26
C HIS A 7 8.54 -2.64 6.77
N THR A 8 8.39 -3.75 7.51
CA THR A 8 8.97 -5.07 7.23
C THR A 8 7.96 -6.06 6.64
N GLY A 9 6.66 -5.78 6.75
CA GLY A 9 5.56 -6.61 6.26
C GLY A 9 4.62 -5.85 5.33
N SER A 10 3.31 -6.02 5.50
CA SER A 10 2.30 -5.25 4.76
C SER A 10 2.27 -3.79 5.21
N LEU A 11 2.08 -2.87 4.28
CA LEU A 11 1.89 -1.45 4.57
C LEU A 11 0.71 -1.22 5.53
N ARG A 12 -0.29 -2.11 5.52
CA ARG A 12 -1.44 -2.08 6.43
C ARG A 12 -1.08 -2.44 7.88
N ASP A 13 -0.17 -3.39 8.06
CA ASP A 13 0.33 -3.78 9.38
C ASP A 13 1.21 -2.67 9.96
N TYR A 14 2.03 -2.05 9.10
CA TYR A 14 2.80 -0.86 9.44
C TYR A 14 1.90 0.28 9.91
N MET A 15 0.87 0.66 9.14
CA MET A 15 -0.08 1.71 9.53
C MET A 15 -0.73 1.43 10.89
N ARG A 16 -1.18 0.19 11.13
CA ARG A 16 -1.82 -0.19 12.39
C ARG A 16 -0.86 -0.04 13.58
N ALA A 17 0.38 -0.49 13.42
CA ALA A 17 1.39 -0.37 14.47
C ALA A 17 1.78 1.10 14.70
N TYR A 18 1.83 1.91 13.63
CA TYR A 18 2.08 3.34 13.70
C TYR A 18 0.99 4.09 14.47
N GLN A 19 -0.28 3.86 14.12
CA GLN A 19 -1.42 4.45 14.81
C GLN A 19 -1.39 4.12 16.31
N ARG A 20 -1.08 2.87 16.66
CA ARG A 20 -0.97 2.44 18.06
C ARG A 20 0.16 3.15 18.79
N LEU A 21 1.32 3.32 18.15
CA LEU A 21 2.46 4.04 18.73
C LEU A 21 2.12 5.53 18.97
N MET A 22 1.39 6.15 18.04
CA MET A 22 1.00 7.56 18.17
C MET A 22 -0.01 7.82 19.28
N LEU A 23 -0.79 6.81 19.68
CA LEU A 23 -1.64 6.89 20.87
C LEU A 23 -0.83 6.91 22.18
N ASP A 24 0.31 6.23 22.20
CA ASP A 24 1.21 6.21 23.35
C ASP A 24 2.08 7.48 23.47
N VAL A 25 2.16 8.29 22.40
CA VAL A 25 2.94 9.55 22.35
C VAL A 25 2.04 10.73 21.95
N PRO A 26 1.10 11.15 22.84
CA PRO A 26 0.11 12.18 22.51
C PRO A 26 0.71 13.57 22.29
N ASP A 27 1.87 13.87 22.88
CA ASP A 27 2.51 15.20 22.86
C ASP A 27 3.37 15.46 21.60
N MET A 28 3.28 14.60 20.58
CA MET A 28 4.05 14.76 19.35
C MET A 28 3.32 15.66 18.34
N GLN A 29 4.02 16.65 17.78
CA GLN A 29 3.48 17.54 16.75
C GLN A 29 3.15 16.76 15.47
N GLU A 30 2.13 17.20 14.73
CA GLU A 30 1.72 16.52 13.50
C GLU A 30 2.85 16.38 12.47
N GLN A 31 3.68 17.42 12.33
CA GLN A 31 4.86 17.39 11.46
C GLN A 31 5.88 16.32 11.89
N ASP A 32 6.10 16.17 13.20
CA ASP A 32 6.99 15.16 13.75
C ASP A 32 6.41 13.76 13.55
N LYS A 33 5.09 13.59 13.72
CA LYS A 33 4.38 12.36 13.38
C LYS A 33 4.58 12.03 11.90
N LEU A 34 4.38 12.99 11.01
CA LEU A 34 4.58 12.74 9.58
C LEU A 34 6.02 12.34 9.27
N ASN A 35 7.02 13.01 9.84
CA ASN A 35 8.44 12.66 9.67
C ASN A 35 8.75 11.25 10.17
N TRP A 36 8.25 10.87 11.35
CA TRP A 36 8.41 9.51 11.89
C TRP A 36 7.74 8.45 11.02
N PHE A 37 6.53 8.75 10.52
CA PHE A 37 5.83 7.89 9.58
C PHE A 37 6.66 7.67 8.32
N ILE A 38 7.21 8.73 7.73
CA ILE A 38 8.02 8.65 6.50
C ILE A 38 9.32 7.89 6.77
N LEU A 39 10.01 8.15 7.88
CA LEU A 39 11.27 7.49 8.24
C LEU A 39 11.12 5.95 8.30
N GLY A 40 10.00 5.47 8.84
CA GLY A 40 9.70 4.04 8.96
C GLY A 40 9.23 3.34 7.69
N LEU A 41 8.92 4.09 6.62
CA LEU A 41 8.53 3.52 5.32
C LEU A 41 9.71 2.90 4.56
N GLN A 42 9.42 1.89 3.74
CA GLN A 42 10.36 1.35 2.76
C GLN A 42 10.64 2.34 1.63
N SER A 43 11.79 2.19 0.96
CA SER A 43 12.27 3.08 -0.09
C SER A 43 11.24 3.35 -1.19
N TRP A 44 10.52 2.32 -1.65
CA TRP A 44 9.48 2.49 -2.69
C TRP A 44 8.29 3.33 -2.20
N ALA A 45 7.91 3.18 -0.93
CA ALA A 45 6.82 3.94 -0.34
C ALA A 45 7.26 5.39 -0.06
N LYS A 46 8.51 5.60 0.35
CA LYS A 46 9.11 6.95 0.47
C LYS A 46 9.05 7.71 -0.85
N SER A 47 9.43 7.09 -1.97
CA SER A 47 9.33 7.74 -3.29
C SER A 47 7.91 8.10 -3.71
N GLU A 48 6.89 7.31 -3.33
CA GLU A 48 5.50 7.66 -3.61
C GLU A 48 4.97 8.76 -2.68
N VAL A 49 5.48 8.84 -1.46
CA VAL A 49 5.23 9.97 -0.55
C VAL A 49 5.82 11.26 -1.11
N GLU A 50 7.08 11.23 -1.58
CA GLU A 50 7.74 12.38 -2.22
C GLU A 50 6.94 12.91 -3.42
N ARG A 51 6.26 12.01 -4.15
CA ARG A 51 5.38 12.37 -5.26
C ARG A 51 4.03 12.93 -4.84
N SER A 52 3.54 12.54 -3.68
CA SER A 52 2.18 12.86 -3.22
C SER A 52 2.12 14.14 -2.36
N ASN A 53 3.25 14.78 -2.07
CA ASN A 53 3.38 16.02 -1.29
C ASN A 53 2.49 16.02 -0.04
N LEU A 54 2.72 15.05 0.85
CA LEU A 54 1.94 14.90 2.09
C LEU A 54 2.11 16.14 2.98
N GLU A 55 1.03 16.88 3.21
CA GLU A 55 1.02 18.03 4.12
C GLU A 55 0.50 17.65 5.50
N THR A 56 -0.34 16.61 5.58
CA THR A 56 -0.99 16.18 6.81
C THR A 56 -0.80 14.68 7.09
N LEU A 57 -0.99 14.29 8.35
CA LEU A 57 -0.99 12.87 8.71
C LEU A 57 -2.17 12.11 8.06
N GLU A 58 -3.31 12.78 7.87
CA GLU A 58 -4.47 12.26 7.17
C GLU A 58 -4.15 11.89 5.71
N ASP A 59 -3.45 12.77 4.98
CA ASP A 59 -3.02 12.50 3.60
C ASP A 59 -2.10 11.28 3.56
N ALA A 60 -1.22 11.14 4.56
CA ALA A 60 -0.33 10.00 4.67
C ALA A 60 -1.11 8.67 4.76
N TYR A 61 -2.20 8.64 5.53
CA TYR A 61 -3.06 7.47 5.62
C TYR A 61 -3.80 7.17 4.31
N VAL A 62 -4.34 8.19 3.64
CA VAL A 62 -5.04 8.02 2.36
C VAL A 62 -4.09 7.47 1.28
N VAL A 63 -2.88 8.03 1.17
CA VAL A 63 -1.87 7.57 0.22
C VAL A 63 -1.40 6.16 0.57
N ALA A 64 -1.14 5.88 1.85
CA ALA A 64 -0.71 4.56 2.29
C ALA A 64 -1.79 3.49 2.05
N GLU A 65 -3.07 3.80 2.24
CA GLU A 65 -4.16 2.87 1.93
C GLU A 65 -4.25 2.59 0.42
N ARG A 66 -4.15 3.64 -0.42
CA ARG A 66 -4.08 3.48 -1.89
C ARG A 66 -2.89 2.63 -2.34
N LEU A 67 -1.73 2.82 -1.71
CA LEU A 67 -0.53 2.03 -1.99
C LEU A 67 -0.71 0.57 -1.57
N ALA A 68 -1.32 0.31 -0.41
CA ALA A 68 -1.63 -1.04 0.04
C ALA A 68 -2.61 -1.77 -0.90
N ASP A 69 -3.61 -1.06 -1.42
CA ASP A 69 -4.55 -1.60 -2.40
C ASP A 69 -3.90 -1.85 -3.77
N THR A 70 -2.96 -1.00 -4.18
CA THR A 70 -2.21 -1.19 -5.43
C THR A 70 -1.28 -2.40 -5.36
N GLN A 71 -0.58 -2.58 -4.23
CA GLN A 71 0.19 -3.79 -3.93
C GLN A 71 -0.69 -5.03 -4.07
N ARG A 72 -1.86 -5.05 -3.40
CA ARG A 72 -2.81 -6.16 -3.48
C ARG A 72 -3.28 -6.43 -4.91
N LYS A 73 -3.60 -5.38 -5.68
CA LYS A 73 -4.03 -5.50 -7.08
C LYS A 73 -2.94 -6.12 -7.96
N ASN A 74 -1.67 -5.77 -7.75
CA ASN A 74 -0.55 -6.36 -8.50
C ASN A 74 -0.38 -7.86 -8.20
N TYR A 75 -0.52 -8.29 -6.94
CA TYR A 75 -0.55 -9.72 -6.61
C TYR A 75 -1.76 -10.43 -7.24
N THR A 76 -2.95 -9.83 -7.20
CA THR A 76 -4.16 -10.46 -7.80
C THR A 76 -4.16 -10.45 -9.33
N ASN A 77 -3.51 -9.47 -9.97
CA ASN A 77 -3.40 -9.40 -11.43
C ASN A 77 -2.40 -10.43 -11.98
N ALA A 78 -1.40 -10.85 -11.20
CA ALA A 78 -0.55 -11.99 -11.53
C ALA A 78 -1.29 -13.35 -11.46
N PHE A 79 -2.38 -13.41 -10.68
CA PHE A 79 -3.26 -14.58 -10.56
C PHE A 79 -4.59 -14.41 -11.31
N LYS A 80 -4.64 -13.64 -12.41
CA LYS A 80 -5.74 -13.82 -13.35
C LYS A 80 -5.50 -15.14 -14.09
N PRO A 81 -6.31 -16.21 -13.88
CA PRO A 81 -6.38 -17.26 -14.88
C PRO A 81 -6.90 -16.56 -16.14
N SER A 82 -6.06 -16.49 -17.16
CA SER A 82 -6.44 -16.11 -18.51
C SER A 82 -7.66 -16.96 -18.89
N LYS A 83 -8.87 -16.42 -18.77
CA LYS A 83 -10.01 -16.98 -19.48
C LYS A 83 -9.72 -16.74 -20.96
N LYS A 84 -9.19 -17.78 -21.61
CA LYS A 84 -8.94 -17.84 -23.05
C LYS A 84 -10.24 -17.49 -23.79
N PRO A 85 -10.18 -16.80 -24.93
CA PRO A 85 -11.33 -16.67 -25.81
C PRO A 85 -11.61 -18.05 -26.43
N ASP A 86 -12.83 -18.56 -26.25
CA ASP A 86 -13.28 -19.72 -27.02
C ASP A 86 -13.60 -19.25 -28.44
N HIS A 87 -12.64 -19.47 -29.33
CA HIS A 87 -12.91 -19.51 -30.75
C HIS A 87 -12.07 -20.65 -31.32
N GLU A 88 -12.69 -21.83 -31.52
CA GLU A 88 -12.50 -22.67 -32.70
C GLU A 88 -13.41 -23.90 -32.65
N GLY A 89 -14.12 -24.19 -33.75
CA GLY A 89 -14.83 -25.46 -33.90
C GLY A 89 -15.81 -25.51 -35.07
N LYS A 90 -15.31 -25.26 -36.29
CA LYS A 90 -16.00 -25.59 -37.55
C LYS A 90 -16.66 -26.97 -37.50
N LYS A 91 -17.89 -27.07 -38.01
CA LYS A 91 -18.40 -28.27 -38.67
C LYS A 91 -19.23 -27.85 -39.88
N GLU A 92 -18.52 -27.73 -41.00
CA GLU A 92 -19.04 -28.09 -42.31
C GLU A 92 -19.41 -29.59 -42.27
N ASP A 93 -20.67 -29.94 -42.47
CA ASP A 93 -21.02 -31.23 -43.06
C ASP A 93 -22.23 -31.08 -43.97
N LEU A 94 -22.06 -31.72 -45.11
CA LEU A 94 -22.81 -31.72 -46.35
C LEU A 94 -24.03 -32.65 -46.23
N ARG A 95 -25.24 -32.14 -46.49
CA ARG A 95 -26.28 -32.80 -47.30
C ARG A 95 -27.50 -31.94 -47.57
#